data_AF-H2YV82-F1
#
_entry.id   AF-H2YV82-F1
#
_cell.length_a   1.000
_cell.length_b   1.000
_cell.length_c   1.000
_cell.angle_alpha   90.00
_cell.angle_beta   90.00
_cell.angle_gamma   90.00
#
_symmetry.space_group_name_H-M   'P 1'
#
loop_
_entity.id
_entity.type
_entity.pdbx_description
1 polymer ?
#
loop_
_entity_poly.entity_id
_entity_poly.type
_entity_poly.pdbx_seq_one_letter_code
_entity_poly.pdbx_strand_id
1 'polypeptide(L)'
;MKKNKTNHICSFTFRLIFDNDLVSCDHGDMERTIYSAMLNLYGMVGVGHDPELKYFDSESGNGTIAVNSMFLSKVWAALTLVSDVCGKKCCISVLNIST
;
A
#
# COMPACT_ATOMS: atom_id res chain seq x y z
N MET A 1 -33.48 -3.63 -12.45
CA MET A 1 -32.15 -4.14 -12.85
C MET A 1 -31.11 -3.54 -11.92
N LYS A 2 -30.46 -4.34 -11.05
CA LYS A 2 -29.29 -3.88 -10.28
C LYS A 2 -28.16 -3.67 -11.28
N LYS A 3 -27.67 -2.43 -11.43
CA LYS A 3 -26.45 -2.17 -12.21
C LYS A 3 -25.31 -2.90 -11.51
N ASN A 4 -24.72 -3.90 -12.17
CA ASN A 4 -23.43 -4.44 -11.75
C ASN A 4 -22.43 -3.29 -11.86
N LYS A 5 -22.09 -2.67 -10.73
CA LYS A 5 -20.92 -1.79 -10.66
C LYS A 5 -19.73 -2.70 -10.95
N THR A 6 -19.14 -2.60 -12.13
CA THR A 6 -17.79 -3.06 -12.37
C THR A 6 -16.90 -2.26 -11.42
N ASN A 7 -16.49 -2.89 -10.32
CA ASN A 7 -15.45 -2.32 -9.48
C ASN A 7 -14.17 -2.37 -10.33
N HIS A 8 -13.81 -1.24 -10.92
CA HIS A 8 -12.56 -1.08 -11.63
C HIS A 8 -11.45 -1.16 -10.58
N ILE A 9 -10.88 -2.34 -10.39
CA ILE A 9 -9.73 -2.59 -9.51
C ILE A 9 -8.48 -2.22 -10.28
N CYS A 10 -7.59 -1.46 -9.65
CA CYS A 10 -6.24 -1.23 -10.13
C CYS A 10 -5.25 -1.84 -9.15
N SER A 11 -4.10 -2.23 -9.67
CA SER A 11 -2.97 -2.69 -8.87
C SER A 11 -1.78 -1.78 -9.10
N PHE A 12 -1.10 -1.35 -8.04
CA PHE A 12 0.21 -0.75 -8.19
C PHE A 12 1.26 -1.59 -7.46
N THR A 13 2.42 -1.71 -8.10
CA THR A 13 3.59 -2.35 -7.53
C THR A 13 4.44 -1.30 -6.86
N PHE A 14 5.02 -1.64 -5.72
CA PHE A 14 5.88 -0.74 -4.95
C PHE A 14 7.15 -1.46 -4.51
N ARG A 15 8.15 -0.67 -4.11
CA ARG A 15 9.36 -1.14 -3.45
C ARG A 15 9.64 -0.28 -2.22
N LEU A 16 9.97 -0.94 -1.12
CA LEU A 16 10.56 -0.30 0.04
C LEU A 16 12.04 0.00 -0.22
N ILE A 17 12.44 1.25 -0.02
CA ILE A 17 13.83 1.70 -0.17
C ILE A 17 14.31 2.10 1.23
N PHE A 18 15.29 1.36 1.75
CA PHE A 18 15.91 1.57 3.05
C PHE A 18 17.29 2.22 2.89
N ASP A 19 17.69 3.04 3.86
CA ASP A 19 19.02 3.67 3.86
C ASP A 19 20.15 2.64 4.13
N ASN A 20 19.88 1.58 4.92
CA ASN A 20 20.83 0.50 5.24
C ASN A 20 20.10 -0.80 5.63
N ASP A 21 20.76 -1.95 5.36
CA ASP A 21 20.48 -3.35 5.73
C ASP A 21 19.05 -3.91 5.64
N LEU A 22 19.00 -5.18 5.19
CA LEU A 22 17.85 -6.09 5.13
C LEU A 22 16.89 -5.90 6.33
N VAL A 23 15.60 -5.74 6.03
CA VAL A 23 14.55 -5.60 7.04
C VAL A 23 13.73 -6.88 7.06
N SER A 24 13.59 -7.47 8.23
CA SER A 24 12.59 -8.53 8.46
C SER A 24 11.21 -7.88 8.63
N CYS A 25 10.62 -7.45 7.53
CA CYS A 25 9.21 -7.07 7.47
C CYS A 25 8.45 -8.24 6.88
N ASP A 26 7.41 -8.75 7.54
CA ASP A 26 6.56 -9.78 6.95
C ASP A 26 5.34 -9.17 6.24
N HIS A 27 4.54 -10.03 5.60
CA HIS A 27 3.34 -9.59 4.89
C HIS A 27 2.33 -8.88 5.84
N GLY A 28 2.16 -9.36 7.07
CA GLY A 28 1.23 -8.80 8.04
C GLY A 28 1.70 -7.47 8.66
N ASP A 29 3.00 -7.25 8.78
CA ASP A 29 3.57 -5.95 9.12
C ASP A 29 3.29 -4.91 8.03
N MET A 30 3.39 -5.31 6.76
CA MET A 30 3.10 -4.43 5.63
C MET A 30 1.60 -4.12 5.52
N GLU A 31 0.71 -5.09 5.77
CA GLU A 31 -0.74 -4.83 5.88
C GLU A 31 -1.06 -3.80 6.97
N ARG A 32 -0.45 -3.95 8.16
CA ARG A 32 -0.60 -2.98 9.26
C ARG A 32 -0.07 -1.60 8.90
N THR A 33 1.03 -1.54 8.14
CA THR A 33 1.59 -0.29 7.63
C THR A 33 0.60 0.40 6.70
N ILE A 34 0.01 -0.32 5.74
CA ILE A 34 -0.99 0.22 4.80
C ILE A 34 -2.21 0.73 5.56
N TYR A 35 -2.75 -0.08 6.48
CA TYR A 35 -3.87 0.30 7.32
C TYR A 35 -3.58 1.60 8.10
N SER A 36 -2.42 1.65 8.76
CA SER A 36 -2.01 2.80 9.57
C SER A 36 -1.81 4.04 8.71
N ALA A 37 -1.21 3.91 7.52
CA ALA A 37 -1.04 5.02 6.59
C ALA A 37 -2.39 5.61 6.15
N MET A 38 -3.35 4.75 5.80
CA MET A 38 -4.70 5.18 5.42
C MET A 38 -5.44 5.84 6.57
N LEU A 39 -5.34 5.26 7.78
CA LEU A 39 -5.95 5.80 9.00
C LEU A 39 -5.33 7.17 9.36
N ASN A 40 -4.02 7.31 9.28
CA ASN A 40 -3.32 8.54 9.65
C ASN A 40 -3.65 9.70 8.72
N LEU A 41 -3.71 9.46 7.40
CA LEU A 41 -3.94 10.55 6.44
C LEU A 41 -5.42 10.88 6.25
N TYR A 42 -6.31 9.89 6.32
CA TYR A 42 -7.73 10.05 5.96
C TYR A 42 -8.71 9.61 7.05
N GLY A 43 -8.24 9.22 8.22
CA GLY A 43 -9.07 8.70 9.30
C GLY A 43 -9.80 7.41 8.93
N MET A 44 -10.92 7.14 9.61
CA MET A 44 -11.74 5.94 9.38
C MET A 44 -12.31 5.86 7.96
N VAL A 45 -12.47 7.00 7.27
CA VAL A 45 -12.88 7.02 5.85
C VAL A 45 -11.81 6.40 4.96
N GLY A 46 -10.53 6.66 5.28
CA GLY A 46 -9.38 6.06 4.61
C GLY A 46 -9.38 4.54 4.66
N VAL A 47 -9.62 4.00 5.85
CA VAL A 47 -9.72 2.56 6.09
C VAL A 47 -10.84 1.93 5.25
N GLY A 48 -11.96 2.62 5.09
CA GLY A 48 -13.08 2.17 4.25
C GLY A 48 -12.79 2.10 2.75
N HIS A 49 -11.65 2.60 2.27
CA HIS A 49 -11.22 2.39 0.88
C HIS A 49 -10.66 0.97 0.62
N ASP A 50 -10.34 0.24 1.70
CA ASP A 50 -9.99 -1.19 1.71
C ASP A 50 -8.92 -1.61 0.68
N PRO A 51 -7.71 -1.02 0.73
CA PRO A 51 -6.59 -1.50 -0.08
C PRO A 51 -6.13 -2.90 0.37
N GLU A 52 -5.95 -3.81 -0.59
CA GLU A 52 -5.58 -5.19 -0.32
C GLU A 52 -4.13 -5.46 -0.74
N LEU A 53 -3.29 -5.94 0.20
CA LEU A 53 -1.91 -6.35 -0.10
C LEU A 53 -1.89 -7.75 -0.74
N LYS A 54 -1.81 -7.79 -2.07
CA LYS A 54 -1.84 -9.05 -2.83
C LYS A 54 -0.54 -9.85 -2.71
N TYR A 55 0.57 -9.15 -2.60
CA TYR A 55 1.90 -9.75 -2.59
C TYR A 55 2.87 -8.84 -1.84
N PHE A 56 3.77 -9.45 -1.08
CA PHE A 56 4.91 -8.79 -0.50
C PHE A 56 6.07 -9.79 -0.37
N ASP A 57 7.23 -9.39 -0.87
CA ASP A 57 8.49 -10.11 -0.70
C ASP A 57 9.41 -9.27 0.18
N SER A 58 9.71 -9.82 1.36
CA SER A 58 10.48 -9.16 2.40
C SER A 58 11.96 -9.02 2.05
N GLU A 59 12.50 -9.92 1.22
CA GLU A 59 13.90 -9.88 0.82
C GLU A 59 14.16 -8.72 -0.15
N SER A 60 13.29 -8.56 -1.14
CA SER A 60 13.41 -7.50 -2.15
C SER A 60 12.69 -6.20 -1.78
N GLY A 61 11.85 -6.23 -0.75
CA GLY A 61 10.96 -5.13 -0.35
C GLY A 61 9.89 -4.81 -1.38
N ASN A 62 9.65 -5.67 -2.38
CA ASN A 62 8.66 -5.45 -3.41
C ASN A 62 7.28 -5.90 -2.92
N GLY A 63 6.25 -5.15 -3.27
CA GLY A 63 4.87 -5.56 -3.02
C GLY A 63 3.89 -5.08 -4.07
N THR A 64 2.66 -5.55 -3.98
CA THR A 64 1.56 -5.18 -4.88
C THR A 64 0.31 -4.94 -4.06
N ILE A 65 -0.30 -3.77 -4.24
CA ILE A 65 -1.57 -3.42 -3.60
C ILE A 65 -2.64 -3.29 -4.68
N ALA A 66 -3.78 -3.95 -4.45
CA ALA A 66 -4.97 -3.81 -5.25
C ALA A 66 -5.98 -2.91 -4.53
N VAL A 67 -6.63 -2.02 -5.27
CA VAL A 67 -7.66 -1.13 -4.71
C VAL A 67 -8.63 -0.70 -5.81
N ASN A 68 -9.82 -0.26 -5.43
CA ASN A 68 -10.69 0.45 -6.38
C ASN A 68 -9.94 1.65 -6.98
N SER A 69 -9.93 1.74 -8.31
CA SER A 69 -9.28 2.80 -9.11
C SER A 69 -9.60 4.21 -8.62
N MET A 70 -10.81 4.46 -8.12
CA MET A 70 -11.22 5.76 -7.58
C MET A 70 -10.41 6.20 -6.34
N PHE A 71 -9.80 5.24 -5.64
CA PHE A 71 -9.04 5.47 -4.41
C PHE A 71 -7.53 5.25 -4.59
N LEU A 72 -7.07 4.88 -5.79
CA LEU A 72 -5.66 4.59 -6.06
C LEU A 72 -4.74 5.76 -5.66
N SER A 73 -5.08 6.98 -6.07
CA SER A 73 -4.30 8.17 -5.72
C SER A 73 -4.27 8.44 -4.21
N LYS A 74 -5.32 8.07 -3.48
CA LYS A 74 -5.36 8.19 -2.02
C LYS A 74 -4.41 7.19 -1.37
N VAL A 75 -4.45 5.93 -1.79
CA VAL A 75 -3.53 4.90 -1.28
C VAL A 75 -2.07 5.30 -1.55
N TRP A 76 -1.78 5.78 -2.76
CA TRP A 76 -0.44 6.26 -3.10
C TRP A 76 -0.01 7.45 -2.23
N ALA A 77 -0.86 8.45 -2.05
CA ALA A 77 -0.54 9.59 -1.20
C ALA A 77 -0.30 9.19 0.26
N ALA A 78 -1.11 8.27 0.82
CA ALA A 78 -0.92 7.76 2.18
C ALA A 78 0.42 7.05 2.34
N LEU A 79 0.79 6.17 1.40
CA LEU A 79 2.05 5.43 1.46
C LEU A 79 3.27 6.30 1.21
N THR A 80 3.14 7.37 0.43
CA THR A 80 4.23 8.34 0.20
C THR A 80 4.66 9.02 1.50
N LEU A 81 3.74 9.18 2.45
CA LEU A 81 4.01 9.78 3.76
C LEU A 81 4.51 8.78 4.81
N VAL A 82 4.59 7.49 4.47
CA VAL A 82 5.19 6.48 5.35
C VAL A 82 6.70 6.68 5.33
N SER A 83 7.26 7.07 6.48
CA SER A 83 8.70 7.28 6.65
C SER A 83 9.39 6.14 7.39
N ASP A 84 8.64 5.19 7.93
CA ASP A 84 9.12 4.09 8.76
C ASP A 84 8.27 2.84 8.55
N VAL A 85 8.93 1.70 8.38
CA VAL A 85 8.31 0.37 8.35
C VAL A 85 9.11 -0.53 9.29
N CYS A 86 8.41 -1.15 10.24
CA CYS A 86 9.01 -2.01 11.27
C CYS A 86 10.14 -1.33 12.07
N GLY A 87 10.03 -0.02 12.36
CA GLY A 87 11.03 0.72 13.12
C GLY A 87 12.29 1.08 12.32
N LYS A 88 12.31 0.80 11.01
CA LYS A 88 13.37 1.25 10.11
C LYS A 88 12.85 2.34 9.17
N LYS A 89 13.63 3.43 9.08
CA LYS A 89 13.39 4.50 8.13
C LYS A 89 13.45 3.96 6.70
N CYS A 90 12.40 4.25 5.94
CA CYS A 90 12.32 3.90 4.54
C CYS A 90 11.46 4.89 3.78
N CYS A 91 11.53 4.80 2.46
CA CYS A 91 10.52 5.38 1.58
C CYS A 91 9.88 4.29 0.73
N ILE A 92 8.59 4.48 0.42
CA ILE A 92 7.84 3.59 -0.45
C ILE A 92 7.80 4.21 -1.85
N SER A 93 8.43 3.55 -2.81
CA SER A 93 8.45 4.00 -4.21
C SER A 93 7.50 3.17 -5.05
N VAL A 94 6.64 3.82 -5.83
CA VAL A 94 5.74 3.15 -6.79
C VAL A 94 6.52 2.83 -8.06
N LEU A 95 6.51 1.57 -8.47
CA LEU A 95 7.24 1.08 -9.64
C LEU A 95 6.36 1.03 -10.90
N ASN A 96 5.11 0.57 -10.76
CA ASN A 96 4.19 0.45 -11.88
C ASN A 96 2.73 0.54 -11.40
N ILE A 97 1.84 0.97 -12.30
CA ILE A 97 0.39 0.96 -12.09
C ILE A 97 -0.24 0.17 -13.24
N SER A 98 -1.13 -0.76 -12.91
CA SER A 98 -1.85 -1.61 -13.86
C SER A 98 -3.35 -1.59 -13.55
N THR A 99 -4.15 -1.72 -14.60
CA THR A 99 -5.62 -1.72 -14.59
C THR A 99 -6.15 -3.03 -15.11
#